data_AF-A0A7V3ERG1-F1
#
_entry.id   AF-A0A7V3ERG1-F1
#
_cell.length_a   1.000
_cell.length_b   1.000
_cell.length_c   1.000
_cell.angle_alpha   90.00
_cell.angle_beta   90.00
_cell.angle_gamma   90.00
#
_symmetry.space_group_name_H-M   'P 1'
#
loop_
_entity.id
_entity.type
_entity.pdbx_description
1 polymer ?
#
loop_
_entity_poly.entity_id
_entity_poly.type
_entity_poly.pdbx_seq_one_letter_code
_entity_poly.pdbx_strand_id
1 'polypeptide(L)'
;DLRRAHVVDAGAQGFLYLLDGILDFIRNGRLDRDVEITADEVPSRLPSDSPEQPGNHRYCTECVINERRIDKAAVRHALALLGDSLVVAGSRDLVRIHVHTNDPSMVIHSLERFGSAERQKVDDMRQQLEDSSWADDPRPTALVTDSTCDLPASLMDRHRIHVVPLRVIFGNRTTWTNLR
;
A
#
# COMPACT_ATOMS: atom_id res chain seq x y z
N ASP A 1 -18.09 -11.91 -15.40
CA ASP A 1 -17.32 -12.84 -16.26
C ASP A 1 -16.18 -12.13 -16.97
N LEU A 2 -14.94 -12.42 -16.56
CA LEU A 2 -13.68 -11.90 -17.14
C LEU A 2 -13.63 -12.05 -18.68
N ARG A 3 -14.31 -13.09 -19.20
CA ARG A 3 -14.52 -13.33 -20.63
C ARG A 3 -15.12 -12.14 -21.40
N ARG A 4 -16.02 -11.38 -20.77
CA ARG A 4 -16.65 -10.19 -21.38
C ARG A 4 -15.76 -8.95 -21.37
N ALA A 5 -14.74 -8.93 -20.51
CA ALA A 5 -13.80 -7.81 -20.39
C ALA A 5 -12.53 -7.99 -21.25
N HIS A 6 -12.35 -9.15 -21.91
CA HIS A 6 -11.11 -9.50 -22.64
C HIS A 6 -9.84 -9.39 -21.77
N VAL A 7 -9.98 -9.55 -20.45
CA VAL A 7 -8.85 -9.55 -19.52
C VAL A 7 -8.67 -10.99 -19.02
N VAL A 8 -7.43 -11.47 -19.07
CA VAL A 8 -7.03 -12.76 -18.51
C VAL A 8 -7.02 -12.66 -16.98
N ASP A 9 -7.46 -13.70 -16.29
CA ASP A 9 -7.32 -13.79 -14.84
C ASP A 9 -5.82 -13.85 -14.49
N ALA A 10 -5.27 -12.74 -13.99
CA ALA A 10 -3.86 -12.64 -13.66
C ALA A 10 -3.42 -13.68 -12.62
N GLY A 11 -4.33 -14.08 -11.71
CA GLY A 11 -4.06 -15.12 -10.72
C GLY A 11 -3.98 -16.50 -11.35
N ALA A 12 -4.92 -16.83 -12.23
CA ALA A 12 -4.90 -18.12 -12.94
C ALA A 12 -3.69 -18.23 -13.89
N GLN A 13 -3.33 -17.13 -14.56
CA GLN A 13 -2.19 -17.09 -15.47
C GLN A 13 -0.86 -17.17 -14.72
N GLY A 14 -0.73 -16.46 -13.60
CA GLY A 14 0.45 -16.56 -12.74
C GLY A 14 0.64 -17.98 -12.18
N PHE A 15 -0.46 -18.65 -11.82
CA PHE A 15 -0.43 -20.05 -11.39
C PHE A 15 0.03 -20.99 -12.50
N LEU A 16 -0.42 -20.80 -13.74
CA LEU A 16 0.04 -21.58 -14.89
C LEU A 16 1.54 -21.37 -15.14
N TYR A 17 2.04 -20.13 -15.12
CA TYR A 17 3.47 -19.87 -15.30
C TYR A 17 4.34 -20.47 -14.20
N LEU A 18 3.85 -20.48 -12.95
CA LEU A 18 4.52 -21.16 -11.85
C LEU A 18 4.64 -22.67 -12.13
N LEU A 19 3.55 -23.31 -12.58
CA LEU A 19 3.56 -24.73 -12.92
C LEU A 19 4.47 -25.04 -14.11
N ASP A 20 4.47 -24.18 -15.14
CA ASP A 20 5.35 -24.33 -16.31
C ASP A 20 6.83 -24.24 -15.91
N GLY A 21 7.18 -23.30 -15.02
CA GLY A 21 8.54 -23.19 -14.48
C GLY A 21 8.97 -24.42 -13.69
N ILE A 22 8.08 -24.95 -12.84
CA ILE A 22 8.34 -26.20 -12.10
C ILE A 22 8.55 -27.37 -13.05
N LEU A 23 7.69 -27.51 -14.07
CA LEU A 23 7.78 -28.59 -15.05
C LEU A 23 9.05 -28.51 -15.89
N ASP A 24 9.42 -27.31 -16.33
CA ASP A 24 10.64 -27.05 -17.11
C ASP A 24 11.89 -27.40 -16.30
N PHE A 25 11.93 -27.02 -15.02
CA PHE A 25 13.01 -27.41 -14.12
C PHE A 25 13.11 -28.92 -13.94
N ILE A 26 11.99 -29.61 -13.70
CA ILE A 26 11.96 -31.07 -13.54
C ILE A 26 12.47 -31.79 -14.80
N ARG A 27 12.12 -31.29 -15.99
CA ARG A 27 12.48 -31.93 -17.26
C ARG A 27 13.90 -31.63 -17.70
N ASN A 28 14.33 -30.39 -17.55
CA ASN A 28 15.53 -29.87 -18.21
C ASN A 28 16.66 -29.52 -17.22
N GLY A 29 16.39 -29.49 -15.91
CA GLY A 29 17.39 -29.29 -14.86
C GLY A 29 18.09 -27.93 -14.89
N ARG A 30 17.55 -26.95 -15.63
CA ARG A 30 18.12 -25.62 -15.82
C ARG A 30 17.21 -24.56 -15.23
N LEU A 31 17.79 -23.61 -14.51
CA LEU A 31 17.16 -22.34 -14.13
C LEU A 31 17.57 -21.19 -15.07
N ASP A 32 18.38 -21.47 -16.10
CA ASP A 32 18.86 -20.47 -17.05
C ASP A 32 17.75 -20.10 -18.04
N ARG A 33 16.92 -19.17 -17.61
CA ARG A 33 16.45 -18.14 -18.54
C ARG A 33 17.00 -16.84 -18.00
N ASP A 34 17.97 -16.26 -18.70
CA ASP A 34 18.02 -14.81 -18.79
C ASP A 34 16.68 -14.42 -19.40
N VAL A 35 15.68 -14.22 -18.55
CA VAL A 35 14.40 -13.68 -18.97
C VAL A 35 14.73 -12.23 -19.28
N GLU A 36 15.13 -11.97 -20.52
CA GLU A 36 14.85 -10.68 -21.12
C GLU A 36 13.33 -10.54 -21.06
N ILE A 37 12.86 -9.89 -20.00
CA ILE A 37 11.52 -9.35 -19.93
C ILE A 37 11.49 -8.30 -21.03
N THR A 38 11.23 -8.72 -22.26
CA THR A 38 10.80 -7.81 -23.30
C THR A 38 9.46 -7.30 -22.82
N ALA A 39 9.46 -6.05 -22.32
CA ALA A 39 8.28 -5.34 -21.87
C ALA A 39 7.36 -4.96 -23.03
N ASP A 40 7.39 -5.73 -24.11
CA ASP A 40 6.60 -5.53 -25.31
C ASP A 40 5.42 -6.50 -25.23
N GLU A 41 4.23 -5.92 -25.08
CA GLU A 41 2.92 -6.57 -24.98
C GLU A 41 2.47 -7.10 -23.62
N VAL A 42 2.90 -6.43 -22.55
CA VAL A 42 1.97 -6.27 -21.41
C VAL A 42 0.93 -5.24 -21.85
N PRO A 43 -0.37 -5.56 -21.95
CA PRO A 43 -1.38 -4.51 -22.02
C PRO A 43 -1.08 -3.58 -20.86
N SER A 44 -0.83 -2.29 -21.14
CA SER A 44 -0.34 -1.25 -20.23
C SER A 44 -1.29 -0.89 -19.08
N ARG A 45 -2.06 -1.89 -18.63
CA ARG A 45 -3.00 -1.88 -17.53
C ARG A 45 -2.87 -3.18 -16.74
N LEU A 46 -1.65 -3.54 -16.35
CA LEU A 46 -1.49 -3.99 -14.97
C LEU A 46 -1.97 -2.81 -14.12
N PRO A 47 -2.89 -2.99 -13.13
CA PRO A 47 -3.03 -2.02 -12.07
C PRO A 47 -1.64 -1.92 -11.48
N SER A 48 -0.97 -0.84 -11.81
CA SER A 48 0.41 -0.67 -11.46
C SER A 48 0.48 -0.67 -9.93
N ASP A 49 1.38 -1.46 -9.36
CA ASP A 49 1.94 -1.19 -8.03
C ASP A 49 2.84 0.07 -8.05
N SER A 50 2.68 0.95 -9.05
CA SER A 50 2.98 2.36 -8.82
C SER A 50 2.16 2.78 -7.61
N PRO A 51 2.72 3.54 -6.66
CA PRO A 51 1.86 4.36 -5.81
C PRO A 51 0.85 5.05 -6.74
N GLU A 52 -0.43 4.69 -6.63
CA GLU A 52 -1.50 5.40 -7.33
C GLU A 52 -1.21 6.87 -7.09
N GLN A 53 -1.05 7.66 -8.16
CA GLN A 53 -0.89 9.09 -7.98
C GLN A 53 -2.03 9.50 -7.05
N PRO A 54 -1.73 10.10 -5.88
CA PRO A 54 -2.74 10.43 -4.92
C PRO A 54 -3.77 11.23 -5.70
N GLY A 55 -4.99 10.70 -5.79
CA GLY A 55 -6.06 11.34 -6.53
C GLY A 55 -6.41 12.67 -5.87
N ASN A 56 -7.69 13.01 -5.83
CA ASN A 56 -8.09 14.19 -5.05
C ASN A 56 -7.97 13.99 -3.52
N HIS A 57 -7.59 12.79 -3.06
CA HIS A 57 -7.50 12.43 -1.65
C HIS A 57 -6.06 12.18 -1.19
N ARG A 58 -5.71 12.72 -0.02
CA ARG A 58 -4.36 12.65 0.55
C ARG A 58 -4.12 11.38 1.37
N TYR A 59 -5.13 10.88 2.06
CA TYR A 59 -4.97 9.81 3.04
C TYR A 59 -5.58 8.51 2.59
N CYS A 60 -4.83 7.42 2.74
CA CYS A 60 -5.38 6.07 2.77
C CYS A 60 -5.81 5.76 4.21
N THR A 61 -7.09 5.46 4.42
CA THR A 61 -7.63 5.09 5.73
C THR A 61 -8.09 3.64 5.71
N GLU A 62 -7.50 2.83 6.59
CA GLU A 62 -7.84 1.42 6.75
C GLU A 62 -8.30 1.13 8.17
N CYS A 63 -9.27 0.23 8.31
CA CYS A 63 -9.65 -0.30 9.61
C CYS A 63 -10.33 -1.66 9.47
N VAL A 64 -10.54 -2.30 10.62
CA VAL A 64 -11.26 -3.56 10.75
C VAL A 64 -12.41 -3.36 11.72
N ILE A 65 -13.60 -3.81 11.35
CA ILE A 65 -14.75 -3.91 12.25
C ILE A 65 -14.95 -5.37 12.56
N ASN A 66 -15.01 -5.68 13.86
CA ASN A 66 -15.28 -7.01 14.37
C ASN A 66 -16.58 -6.96 15.18
N GLU A 67 -17.68 -7.35 14.56
CA GLU A 67 -18.99 -7.36 15.21
C GLU A 67 -19.88 -8.49 14.73
N ARG A 68 -20.85 -8.89 15.55
CA ARG A 68 -21.80 -9.95 15.16
C ARG A 68 -22.69 -9.47 14.00
N ARG A 69 -22.46 -10.02 12.80
CA ARG A 69 -23.28 -9.83 11.60
C ARG A 69 -23.33 -8.39 11.06
N ILE A 70 -22.26 -7.99 10.40
CA ILE A 70 -22.08 -6.71 9.71
C ILE A 70 -22.76 -6.73 8.33
N ASP A 71 -23.58 -5.71 8.06
CA ASP A 71 -24.12 -5.46 6.72
C ASP A 71 -23.14 -4.66 5.86
N LYS A 72 -22.40 -5.38 5.01
CA LYS A 72 -21.43 -4.77 4.08
C LYS A 72 -22.06 -3.82 3.06
N ALA A 73 -23.35 -3.91 2.76
CA ALA A 73 -24.02 -2.98 1.87
C ALA A 73 -24.28 -1.65 2.57
N ALA A 74 -24.74 -1.71 3.82
CA ALA A 74 -24.92 -0.51 4.66
C ALA A 74 -23.58 0.21 4.93
N VAL A 75 -22.50 -0.53 5.19
CA VAL A 75 -21.14 0.03 5.34
C VAL A 75 -20.69 0.73 4.05
N ARG A 76 -20.90 0.11 2.87
CA ARG A 76 -20.56 0.75 1.59
C ARG A 76 -21.34 2.05 1.38
N HIS A 77 -22.64 2.02 1.65
CA HIS A 77 -23.49 3.20 1.46
C HIS A 77 -23.08 4.35 2.40
N ALA A 78 -22.77 4.02 3.66
CA ALA A 78 -22.27 4.96 4.65
C ALA A 78 -20.97 5.68 4.25
N LEU A 79 -20.08 4.99 3.53
CA LEU A 79 -18.78 5.52 3.14
C LEU A 79 -18.71 6.05 1.70
N ALA A 80 -19.74 5.82 0.89
CA ALA A 80 -19.72 6.12 -0.54
C ALA A 80 -19.45 7.60 -0.89
N LEU A 81 -19.76 8.52 0.04
CA LEU A 81 -19.56 9.96 -0.15
C LEU A 81 -18.32 10.51 0.60
N LEU A 82 -17.59 9.66 1.33
CA LEU A 82 -16.48 10.09 2.19
C LEU A 82 -15.12 9.91 1.52
N GLY A 83 -15.07 9.39 0.30
CA GLY A 83 -13.82 9.13 -0.40
C GLY A 83 -14.02 8.38 -1.71
N ASP A 84 -12.90 8.04 -2.35
CA ASP A 84 -12.85 7.12 -3.48
C ASP A 84 -12.11 5.82 -3.11
N SER A 85 -11.97 4.93 -4.10
CA SER A 85 -11.30 3.62 -3.95
C SER A 85 -11.79 2.78 -2.75
N LEU A 86 -13.09 2.88 -2.44
CA LEU A 86 -13.69 2.18 -1.30
C LEU A 86 -13.69 0.66 -1.49
N VAL A 87 -12.97 -0.05 -0.62
CA VAL A 87 -12.97 -1.50 -0.50
C VAL A 87 -13.62 -1.90 0.82
N VAL A 88 -14.62 -2.79 0.74
CA VAL A 88 -15.29 -3.40 1.90
C VAL A 88 -15.30 -4.92 1.72
N ALA A 89 -14.36 -5.60 2.36
CA ALA A 89 -14.09 -7.03 2.18
C ALA A 89 -14.17 -7.79 3.52
N GLY A 90 -14.33 -9.12 3.46
CA GLY A 90 -14.38 -9.97 4.65
C GLY A 90 -15.68 -10.74 4.85
N SER A 91 -15.80 -11.34 6.02
CA SER A 91 -16.89 -12.23 6.42
C SER A 91 -18.09 -11.44 6.97
N ARG A 92 -19.06 -12.14 7.58
CA ARG A 92 -20.18 -11.49 8.26
C ARG A 92 -19.77 -10.92 9.61
N ASP A 93 -18.70 -11.41 10.22
CA ASP A 93 -18.32 -11.00 11.58
C ASP A 93 -17.02 -10.17 11.60
N LEU A 94 -16.27 -10.18 10.50
CA LEU A 94 -15.03 -9.42 10.36
C LEU A 94 -15.00 -8.74 9.00
N VAL A 95 -15.07 -7.41 8.99
CA VAL A 95 -15.04 -6.59 7.78
C VAL A 95 -13.82 -5.69 7.79
N ARG A 96 -13.02 -5.76 6.72
CA ARG A 96 -11.88 -4.88 6.44
C ARG A 96 -12.33 -3.79 5.49
N ILE A 97 -11.94 -2.57 5.81
CA ILE A 97 -12.31 -1.37 5.08
C ILE A 97 -11.03 -0.66 4.68
N HIS A 98 -10.99 -0.19 3.44
CA HIS A 98 -9.96 0.68 2.92
C HIS A 98 -10.66 1.76 2.08
N VAL A 99 -10.29 3.02 2.29
CA VAL A 99 -10.85 4.17 1.57
C VAL A 99 -9.82 5.28 1.47
N HIS A 100 -9.77 5.93 0.31
CA HIS A 100 -8.96 7.12 0.12
C HIS A 100 -9.81 8.36 0.44
N THR A 101 -9.36 9.18 1.38
CA THR A 101 -10.13 10.33 1.89
C THR A 101 -9.23 11.52 2.26
N ASN A 102 -9.84 12.69 2.39
CA ASN A 102 -9.20 13.86 3.01
C ASN A 102 -9.58 14.03 4.49
N ASP A 103 -10.56 13.26 4.98
CA ASP A 103 -11.01 13.30 6.37
C ASP A 103 -11.11 11.88 6.97
N PRO A 104 -9.97 11.31 7.40
CA PRO A 104 -9.94 10.00 8.05
C PRO A 104 -10.84 9.93 9.30
N SER A 105 -10.92 11.01 10.06
CA SER A 105 -11.73 11.09 11.28
C SER A 105 -13.21 10.89 10.97
N MET A 106 -13.72 11.51 9.91
CA MET A 106 -15.11 11.35 9.49
C MET A 106 -15.42 9.92 9.02
N VAL A 107 -14.46 9.25 8.36
CA VAL A 107 -14.58 7.83 7.99
C VAL A 107 -14.69 6.97 9.23
N ILE A 108 -13.75 7.09 10.18
CA ILE A 108 -13.75 6.30 11.41
C ILE A 108 -15.03 6.54 12.22
N HIS A 109 -15.44 7.80 12.39
CA HIS A 109 -16.67 8.13 13.11
C HIS A 109 -17.92 7.56 12.44
N SER A 110 -17.99 7.59 11.10
CA SER A 110 -19.10 7.01 10.34
C SER A 110 -19.21 5.48 10.48
N LEU A 111 -18.13 4.82 10.93
CA LEU A 111 -18.08 3.38 11.14
C LEU A 111 -18.48 2.96 12.55
N GLU A 112 -18.43 3.84 13.55
CA GLU A 112 -18.77 3.55 14.95
C GLU A 112 -20.19 2.99 15.11
N ARG A 113 -21.12 3.36 14.22
CA ARG A 113 -22.50 2.81 14.19
C ARG A 113 -22.59 1.33 13.79
N PHE A 114 -21.54 0.77 13.18
CA PHE A 114 -21.48 -0.64 12.75
C PHE A 114 -20.64 -1.50 13.69
N GLY A 115 -19.94 -0.89 14.64
CA GLY A 115 -19.04 -1.56 15.58
C GLY A 115 -17.78 -0.73 15.87
N SER A 116 -16.94 -1.24 16.75
CA SER A 116 -15.64 -0.62 17.03
C SER A 116 -14.71 -0.76 15.82
N ALA A 117 -14.13 0.36 15.37
CA ALA A 117 -13.10 0.37 14.35
C ALA A 117 -11.74 0.03 14.99
N GLU A 118 -11.31 -1.21 14.83
CA GLU A 118 -10.02 -1.72 15.29
C GLU A 118 -8.95 -1.58 14.20
N ARG A 119 -7.67 -1.68 14.60
CA ARG A 119 -6.51 -1.68 13.69
C ARG A 119 -6.54 -0.53 12.68
N GLN A 120 -6.88 0.66 13.16
CA GLN A 120 -6.96 1.87 12.36
C GLN A 120 -5.55 2.23 11.85
N LYS A 121 -5.46 2.49 10.55
CA LYS A 121 -4.25 2.94 9.88
C LYS A 121 -4.61 4.13 9.00
N VAL A 122 -3.81 5.18 9.08
CA VAL A 122 -3.95 6.37 8.25
C VAL A 122 -2.58 6.67 7.66
N ASP A 123 -2.44 6.50 6.35
CA ASP A 123 -1.20 6.76 5.64
C ASP A 123 -1.37 7.99 4.75
N ASP A 124 -0.36 8.86 4.72
CA ASP A 124 -0.27 9.96 3.77
C ASP A 124 0.29 9.44 2.44
N MET A 125 -0.59 9.30 1.44
CA MET A 125 -0.22 8.77 0.13
C MET A 125 0.71 9.71 -0.64
N ARG A 126 0.68 11.02 -0.36
CA ARG A 126 1.62 11.97 -0.98
C ARG A 126 3.01 11.78 -0.42
N GLN A 127 3.12 11.69 0.90
CA GLN A 127 4.40 11.41 1.55
C GLN A 127 4.95 10.05 1.11
N GLN A 128 4.09 9.03 1.02
CA GLN A 128 4.50 7.71 0.53
C GLN A 128 4.99 7.74 -0.92
N LEU A 129 4.34 8.53 -1.79
CA LEU A 129 4.80 8.75 -3.17
C LEU A 129 6.13 9.50 -3.20
N GLU A 130 6.26 10.55 -2.39
CA GLU A 130 7.51 11.29 -2.22
C GLU A 130 8.60 10.30 -1.82
N ASP A 131 8.45 9.56 -0.72
CA ASP A 131 9.39 8.54 -0.20
C ASP A 131 9.72 7.45 -1.24
N SER A 132 8.76 7.05 -2.07
CA SER A 132 8.98 6.07 -3.14
C SER A 132 9.76 6.66 -4.31
N SER A 133 9.60 7.95 -4.62
CA SER A 133 10.33 8.63 -5.70
C SER A 133 11.84 8.76 -5.42
N TRP A 134 12.27 8.50 -4.19
CA TRP A 134 13.70 8.39 -3.83
C TRP A 134 14.32 7.07 -4.32
N ALA A 135 13.51 6.04 -4.59
CA ALA A 135 13.97 4.80 -5.18
C ALA A 135 14.34 4.97 -6.67
N ASP A 136 13.75 5.97 -7.34
CA ASP A 136 14.08 6.37 -8.72
C ASP A 136 15.23 7.39 -8.79
N ASP A 137 15.98 7.57 -7.69
CA ASP A 137 17.14 8.45 -7.70
C ASP A 137 18.22 7.91 -8.65
N PRO A 138 18.58 8.63 -9.73
CA PRO A 138 19.59 8.16 -10.67
C PRO A 138 21.00 8.16 -10.08
N ARG A 139 21.20 8.72 -8.87
CA ARG A 139 22.50 8.74 -8.21
C ARG A 139 22.85 7.33 -7.72
N PRO A 140 24.03 6.79 -8.05
CA PRO A 140 24.45 5.45 -7.64
C PRO A 140 24.80 5.34 -6.16
N THR A 141 24.65 6.42 -5.37
CA THR A 141 25.08 6.49 -3.97
C THR A 141 24.08 7.30 -3.16
N ALA A 142 23.52 6.67 -2.12
CA ALA A 142 22.64 7.32 -1.18
C ALA A 142 23.44 7.99 -0.05
N LEU A 143 22.97 9.14 0.42
CA LEU A 143 23.48 9.80 1.61
C LEU A 143 22.53 9.51 2.78
N VAL A 144 23.04 8.92 3.85
CA VAL A 144 22.26 8.52 5.02
C VAL A 144 22.87 9.13 6.27
N THR A 145 22.03 9.61 7.17
CA THR A 145 22.39 10.06 8.51
C THR A 145 21.44 9.47 9.53
N ASP A 146 21.72 9.65 10.82
CA ASP A 146 20.79 9.29 11.89
C ASP A 146 20.02 10.51 12.40
N SER A 147 18.94 10.27 13.14
CA SER A 147 18.06 11.33 13.65
C SER A 147 18.67 12.26 14.69
N THR A 148 19.89 12.00 15.17
CA THR A 148 20.63 12.93 16.04
C THR A 148 21.39 13.99 15.25
N CYS A 149 21.51 13.82 13.94
CA CYS A 149 22.10 14.82 13.06
C CYS A 149 21.14 16.00 12.90
N ASP A 150 21.53 17.16 13.44
CA ASP A 150 20.71 18.38 13.45
C ASP A 150 20.80 19.14 12.11
N LEU A 151 20.38 18.48 11.04
CA LEU A 151 20.33 19.05 9.70
C LEU A 151 19.00 19.81 9.47
N PRO A 152 19.04 21.00 8.86
CA PRO A 152 17.83 21.66 8.37
C PRO A 152 17.08 20.80 7.34
N ALA A 153 15.75 20.72 7.46
CA ALA A 153 14.90 19.96 6.52
C ALA A 153 15.15 20.33 5.05
N SER A 154 15.31 21.63 4.76
CA SER A 154 15.59 22.11 3.41
C SER A 154 16.90 21.59 2.80
N LEU A 155 17.89 21.21 3.62
CA LEU A 155 19.12 20.57 3.15
C LEU A 155 18.93 19.07 2.97
N MET A 156 18.17 18.43 3.86
CA MET A 156 17.82 17.01 3.74
C MET A 156 17.04 16.77 2.45
N ASP A 157 16.05 17.61 2.14
CA ASP A 157 15.25 17.52 0.92
C ASP A 157 16.10 17.78 -0.33
N ARG A 158 16.87 18.88 -0.33
CA ARG A 158 17.70 19.30 -1.48
C ARG A 158 18.74 18.25 -1.85
N HIS A 159 19.45 17.72 -0.87
CA HIS A 159 20.53 16.75 -1.09
C HIS A 159 20.04 15.31 -1.04
N ARG A 160 18.75 15.14 -0.77
CA ARG A 160 18.11 13.86 -0.60
C ARG A 160 18.86 12.97 0.41
N ILE A 161 18.93 13.45 1.64
CA ILE A 161 19.58 12.79 2.78
C ILE A 161 18.54 11.94 3.51
N HIS A 162 18.74 10.63 3.55
CA HIS A 162 17.89 9.74 4.33
C HIS A 162 18.25 9.79 5.81
N VAL A 163 17.23 9.85 6.67
CA VAL A 163 17.42 9.84 8.12
C VAL A 163 16.96 8.51 8.69
N VAL A 164 17.85 7.81 9.40
CA VAL A 164 17.53 6.61 10.16
C VAL A 164 17.10 7.02 11.57
N PRO A 165 15.83 6.84 11.96
CA PRO A 165 15.36 7.23 13.27
C PRO A 165 15.94 6.33 14.35
N LEU A 166 16.57 6.93 15.37
CA LEU A 166 16.98 6.23 16.56
C LEU A 166 15.83 6.13 17.56
N ARG A 167 15.75 4.95 18.19
CA ARG A 167 14.78 4.65 19.23
C ARG A 167 15.32 5.06 20.60
N VAL A 168 14.56 5.85 21.33
CA VAL A 168 14.83 6.21 22.73
C VAL A 168 13.91 5.41 23.63
N ILE A 169 14.51 4.66 24.55
CA ILE A 169 13.81 3.84 25.54
C ILE A 169 14.01 4.50 26.90
N PHE A 170 12.90 4.88 27.54
CA PHE A 170 12.91 5.48 28.88
C PHE A 170 11.91 4.74 29.78
N GLY A 171 12.43 3.90 30.67
CA GLY A 171 11.62 3.01 31.49
C GLY A 171 10.83 2.01 30.63
N ASN A 172 9.50 2.05 30.73
CA ASN A 172 8.58 1.24 29.93
C ASN A 172 8.06 1.96 28.66
N ARG A 173 8.58 3.15 28.34
CA ARG A 173 8.17 3.94 27.18
C ARG A 173 9.23 3.87 26.09
N THR A 174 8.78 3.64 24.87
CA THR A 174 9.60 3.66 23.65
C THR A 174 9.12 4.80 22.77
N THR A 175 10.04 5.68 22.35
CA THR A 175 9.78 6.74 21.37
C THR A 175 10.87 6.74 20.30
N TRP A 176 10.64 7.42 19.19
CA TRP A 176 11.66 7.66 18.17
C TRP A 176 12.12 9.12 18.25
N THR A 177 13.39 9.37 17.98
CA THR A 177 13.93 10.73 17.86
C THR A 177 13.56 11.24 16.46
N ASN A 178 12.82 12.34 16.42
CA ASN A 178 12.28 12.97 15.22
C ASN A 178 11.38 12.08 14.35
N LEU A 179 10.08 12.09 14.65
CA LEU A 179 9.04 12.16 13.61
C LEU A 179 8.61 13.63 13.60
N ARG A 180 9.01 14.39 12.57
CA ARG A 180 8.32 15.64 12.25
C ARG A 180 7.04 15.29 11.50
#